data_AF-A2DQ54-F1
#
_entry.id   AF-A2DQ54-F1
#
_cell.length_a   1.000
_cell.length_b   1.000
_cell.length_c   1.000
_cell.angle_alpha   90.00
_cell.angle_beta   90.00
_cell.angle_gamma   90.00
#
_symmetry.space_group_name_H-M   'P 1'
#
loop_
_entity.id
_entity.type
_entity.pdbx_description
1 polymer ?
#
loop_
_entity_poly.entity_id
_entity_poly.type
_entity_poly.pdbx_seq_one_letter_code
_entity_poly.pdbx_strand_id
1 'polypeptide(L)'
;MNASEFLIKAATRLMYQIDCAAIIDSQLIDVISKIPGLDQNEIDVIVMEHRAHQQFYIKLVDYVKVMKQMVKEVCPFKQAISIHMYALKSIDIPFFIEVIKEHQEALSQITGIPLPKNVTTSDQAVESVSKFFPFDAILPLMFDQSFFTDLMKIMFSFTPDNFQKTISQVFKLLKHVNLNPYVKMVVSEVILDYFVGDIKLSDQKTMFKNYILTDVQFFQNCKLIISGGISSLSINKEKSDLFNIDFQPNQDYYDPLEYTPPNTISLCFDDDGVEMPLKKLNHVWILLRKIPVSISTTSSFVIISKAIDWLKTAMVKEGMEVGADELFQFFVACIVNAKLLHLPTLIKMMDNFAVTDLMSARYKYLKTQLSSAVEFVQTRQIRVPPFLIFPFDKTEENKGLSRVDEGHIILPRFTVYAFPRFKNTVVSAVLVYTGSQADTAIGYKFKISEDATETMVKLGQEFMTIPTVDGTIFTWDIDEAQDRKMIKVNDGDMASHNGDVSIISNLLLMTPSLVKFPSIELKENLLSLFTDKWRVNLSDAESALVHFVTELQSALIRKGFKGVQANGVISEIDVGIIKSIITGFRNGEFYINQKIYTFILNNSIKQNNI
;
A
#
# COMPACT_ATOMS: atom_id res chain seq x y z
N MET A 1 23.16 1.83 -3.38
CA MET A 1 22.40 1.03 -4.36
C MET A 1 23.29 0.79 -5.57
N ASN A 2 23.42 -0.45 -6.02
CA ASN A 2 24.22 -0.82 -7.19
C ASN A 2 23.48 -0.35 -8.47
N ALA A 3 24.22 0.16 -9.47
CA ALA A 3 23.64 0.66 -10.71
C ALA A 3 22.90 -0.40 -11.53
N SER A 4 23.40 -1.62 -11.54
CA SER A 4 22.72 -2.69 -12.27
C SER A 4 21.44 -3.15 -11.57
N GLU A 5 21.43 -3.20 -10.23
CA GLU A 5 20.22 -3.48 -9.46
C GLU A 5 19.16 -2.40 -9.67
N PHE A 6 19.57 -1.13 -9.73
CA PHE A 6 18.68 -0.02 -10.01
C PHE A 6 18.00 -0.15 -11.38
N LEU A 7 18.76 -0.51 -12.42
CA LEU A 7 18.21 -0.75 -13.76
C LEU A 7 17.25 -1.94 -13.81
N ILE A 8 17.61 -3.05 -13.18
CA ILE A 8 16.74 -4.23 -13.09
C ILE A 8 15.45 -3.88 -12.35
N LYS A 9 15.55 -3.12 -11.25
CA LYS A 9 14.39 -2.68 -10.47
C LYS A 9 13.46 -1.77 -11.29
N ALA A 10 14.02 -0.79 -12.01
CA ALA A 10 13.27 0.10 -12.90
C ALA A 10 12.50 -0.68 -13.98
N ALA A 11 13.18 -1.60 -14.67
CA ALA A 11 12.56 -2.45 -15.70
C ALA A 11 11.47 -3.37 -15.12
N THR A 12 11.75 -4.01 -13.98
CA THR A 12 10.78 -4.90 -13.30
C THR A 12 9.54 -4.14 -12.84
N ARG A 13 9.68 -2.88 -12.39
CA ARG A 13 8.53 -2.04 -12.04
C ARG A 13 7.66 -1.72 -13.26
N LEU A 14 8.28 -1.38 -14.39
CA LEU A 14 7.53 -1.09 -15.61
C LEU A 14 6.80 -2.34 -16.12
N MET A 15 7.43 -3.51 -16.03
CA MET A 15 6.78 -4.80 -16.30
C MET A 15 5.54 -4.99 -15.41
N TYR A 16 5.64 -4.74 -14.10
CA TYR A 16 4.50 -4.80 -13.19
C TYR A 16 3.37 -3.81 -13.57
N GLN A 17 3.72 -2.58 -13.97
CA GLN A 17 2.73 -1.59 -14.43
C GLN A 17 2.00 -2.05 -15.69
N ILE A 18 2.73 -2.62 -16.66
CA ILE A 18 2.18 -3.18 -17.89
C ILE A 18 1.26 -4.36 -17.58
N ASP A 19 1.67 -5.28 -16.70
CA ASP A 19 0.84 -6.44 -16.34
C ASP A 19 -0.46 -6.01 -15.67
N CYS A 20 -0.41 -5.02 -14.74
CA CYS A 20 -1.62 -4.45 -14.15
C CYS A 20 -2.51 -3.79 -15.19
N ALA A 21 -1.94 -2.99 -16.10
CA ALA A 21 -2.69 -2.35 -17.18
C ALA A 21 -3.35 -3.37 -18.11
N ALA A 22 -2.66 -4.46 -18.45
CA ALA A 22 -3.18 -5.53 -19.30
C ALA A 22 -4.37 -6.27 -18.67
N ILE A 23 -4.34 -6.51 -17.36
CA ILE A 23 -5.47 -7.07 -16.61
C ILE A 23 -6.67 -6.10 -16.67
N ILE A 24 -6.44 -4.80 -16.43
CA ILE A 24 -7.48 -3.79 -16.49
C ILE A 24 -8.06 -3.67 -17.91
N ASP A 25 -7.21 -3.73 -18.95
CA ASP A 25 -7.64 -3.71 -20.36
C ASP A 25 -8.54 -4.88 -20.69
N SER A 26 -8.19 -6.07 -20.21
CA SER A 26 -8.99 -7.29 -20.40
C SER A 26 -10.36 -7.16 -19.72
N GLN A 27 -10.40 -6.61 -18.50
CA GLN A 27 -11.65 -6.28 -17.80
C GLN A 27 -12.48 -5.23 -18.56
N LEU A 28 -11.84 -4.19 -19.13
CA LEU A 28 -12.52 -3.17 -19.92
C LEU A 28 -13.13 -3.72 -21.19
N ILE A 29 -12.42 -4.56 -21.93
CA ILE A 29 -12.93 -5.19 -23.17
C ILE A 29 -14.16 -6.05 -22.87
N ASP A 30 -14.09 -6.87 -21.82
CA ASP A 30 -15.21 -7.72 -21.39
C ASP A 30 -16.45 -6.89 -21.02
N VAL A 31 -16.25 -5.76 -20.33
CA VAL A 31 -17.37 -4.90 -19.93
C VAL A 31 -17.92 -4.10 -21.10
N ILE A 32 -17.06 -3.39 -21.85
CA ILE A 32 -17.48 -2.48 -22.93
C ILE A 32 -18.21 -3.24 -24.05
N SER A 33 -17.77 -4.45 -24.38
CA SER A 33 -18.46 -5.31 -25.37
C SER A 33 -19.91 -5.63 -25.02
N LYS A 34 -20.25 -5.58 -23.72
CA LYS A 34 -21.59 -5.84 -23.20
C LYS A 34 -22.44 -4.57 -23.11
N ILE A 35 -21.87 -3.37 -23.24
CA ILE A 35 -22.64 -2.11 -23.09
C ILE A 35 -23.20 -1.66 -24.44
N PRO A 36 -24.54 -1.62 -24.63
CA PRO A 36 -25.14 -1.16 -25.87
C PRO A 36 -24.77 0.30 -26.17
N GLY A 37 -24.34 0.56 -27.42
CA GLY A 37 -24.07 1.90 -27.92
C GLY A 37 -22.71 2.50 -27.55
N LEU A 38 -21.83 1.80 -26.82
CA LEU A 38 -20.41 2.15 -26.78
C LEU A 38 -19.76 1.83 -28.13
N ASP A 39 -18.90 2.74 -28.60
CA ASP A 39 -18.33 2.70 -29.94
C ASP A 39 -17.31 1.55 -30.07
N GLN A 40 -17.41 0.75 -31.14
CA GLN A 40 -16.44 -0.29 -31.49
C GLN A 40 -15.01 0.27 -31.52
N ASN A 41 -14.86 1.55 -31.89
CA ASN A 41 -13.59 2.24 -31.87
C ASN A 41 -12.92 2.24 -30.48
N GLU A 42 -13.67 2.30 -29.37
CA GLU A 42 -13.10 2.28 -28.02
C GLU A 42 -12.51 0.90 -27.68
N ILE A 43 -13.19 -0.18 -28.11
CA ILE A 43 -12.68 -1.55 -27.96
C ILE A 43 -11.39 -1.69 -28.77
N ASP A 44 -11.41 -1.25 -30.02
CA ASP A 44 -10.25 -1.35 -30.92
C ASP A 44 -9.04 -0.57 -30.37
N VAL A 45 -9.27 0.61 -29.78
CA VAL A 45 -8.24 1.40 -29.09
C VAL A 45 -7.63 0.63 -27.92
N ILE A 46 -8.45 0.03 -27.05
CA ILE A 46 -7.97 -0.72 -25.88
C ILE A 46 -7.21 -1.98 -26.32
N VAL A 47 -7.70 -2.70 -27.34
CA VAL A 47 -7.03 -3.87 -27.91
C VAL A 47 -5.67 -3.50 -28.49
N MET A 48 -5.57 -2.39 -29.22
CA MET A 48 -4.30 -1.91 -29.77
C MET A 48 -3.33 -1.47 -28.69
N GLU A 49 -3.79 -0.77 -27.64
CA GLU A 49 -2.98 -0.41 -26.48
C GLU A 49 -2.44 -1.65 -25.76
N HIS A 50 -3.32 -2.63 -25.52
CA HIS A 50 -2.93 -3.90 -24.93
C HIS A 50 -1.83 -4.58 -25.75
N ARG A 51 -2.01 -4.69 -27.07
CA ARG A 51 -1.01 -5.31 -27.97
C ARG A 51 0.32 -4.56 -27.95
N ALA A 52 0.31 -3.22 -27.99
CA ALA A 52 1.51 -2.41 -27.91
C ALA A 52 2.26 -2.63 -26.59
N HIS A 53 1.54 -2.68 -25.46
CA HIS A 53 2.11 -2.98 -24.15
C HIS A 53 2.71 -4.38 -24.08
N GLN A 54 2.04 -5.40 -24.63
CA GLN A 54 2.57 -6.77 -24.69
C GLN A 54 3.86 -6.87 -25.51
N GLN A 55 3.92 -6.20 -26.66
CA GLN A 55 5.16 -6.15 -27.46
C GLN A 55 6.31 -5.57 -26.66
N PHE A 56 6.05 -4.50 -25.90
CA PHE A 56 7.08 -3.88 -25.07
C PHE A 56 7.46 -4.73 -23.86
N TYR A 57 6.50 -5.42 -23.24
CA TYR A 57 6.73 -6.35 -22.14
C TYR A 57 7.72 -7.46 -22.53
N ILE A 58 7.52 -8.09 -23.69
CA ILE A 58 8.41 -9.14 -24.20
C ILE A 58 9.86 -8.63 -24.28
N LYS A 59 10.07 -7.40 -24.76
CA LYS A 59 11.42 -6.81 -24.84
C LYS A 59 12.00 -6.49 -23.46
N LEU A 60 11.18 -6.10 -22.48
CA LEU A 60 11.61 -5.91 -21.10
C LEU A 60 12.01 -7.22 -20.42
N VAL A 61 11.29 -8.33 -20.68
CA VAL A 61 11.66 -9.66 -20.20
C VAL A 61 13.04 -10.06 -20.70
N ASP A 62 13.28 -9.91 -22.02
CA ASP A 62 14.59 -10.21 -22.62
C ASP A 62 15.69 -9.33 -22.01
N TYR A 63 15.43 -8.02 -21.87
CA TYR A 63 16.34 -7.08 -21.22
C TYR A 63 16.71 -7.51 -19.79
N VAL A 64 15.70 -7.77 -18.94
CA VAL A 64 15.90 -8.14 -17.53
C VAL A 64 16.62 -9.48 -17.41
N LYS A 65 16.32 -10.45 -18.29
CA LYS A 65 16.99 -11.75 -18.33
C LYS A 65 18.49 -11.59 -18.58
N VAL A 66 18.87 -10.82 -19.59
CA VAL A 66 20.29 -10.59 -19.92
C VAL A 66 20.99 -9.81 -18.80
N MET A 67 20.34 -8.76 -18.27
CA MET A 67 20.88 -8.00 -17.13
C MET A 67 21.16 -8.93 -15.93
N LYS A 68 20.19 -9.73 -15.50
CA LYS A 68 20.36 -10.64 -14.34
C LYS A 68 21.47 -11.68 -14.55
N GLN A 69 21.67 -12.18 -15.77
CA GLN A 69 22.73 -13.14 -16.07
C GLN A 69 24.14 -12.55 -15.99
N MET A 70 24.29 -11.24 -16.23
CA MET A 70 25.60 -10.58 -16.29
C MET A 70 25.98 -9.83 -15.01
N VAL A 71 25.01 -9.58 -14.14
CA VAL A 71 25.23 -8.81 -12.91
C VAL A 71 25.94 -9.66 -11.86
N LYS A 72 27.05 -9.10 -11.35
CA LYS A 72 27.78 -9.62 -10.19
C LYS A 72 27.36 -8.86 -8.94
N GLU A 73 27.59 -9.47 -7.77
CA GLU A 73 27.27 -8.93 -6.45
C GLU A 73 27.81 -7.50 -6.23
N VAL A 74 29.01 -7.22 -6.73
CA VAL A 74 29.56 -5.85 -6.84
C VAL A 74 29.72 -5.49 -8.31
N CYS A 75 28.92 -4.54 -8.81
CA CYS A 75 28.98 -4.04 -10.18
C CYS A 75 29.32 -2.54 -10.20
N PRO A 76 30.55 -2.15 -10.59
CA PRO A 76 30.92 -0.74 -10.77
C PRO A 76 30.04 -0.05 -11.80
N PHE A 77 29.81 1.26 -11.62
CA PHE A 77 28.94 2.06 -12.48
C PHE A 77 29.25 1.90 -13.98
N LYS A 78 30.52 2.01 -14.39
CA LYS A 78 30.94 1.84 -15.79
C LYS A 78 30.58 0.46 -16.35
N GLN A 79 30.72 -0.59 -15.53
CA GLN A 79 30.37 -1.95 -15.92
C GLN A 79 28.84 -2.10 -16.07
N ALA A 80 28.05 -1.49 -15.17
CA ALA A 80 26.59 -1.48 -15.30
C ALA A 80 26.13 -0.85 -16.62
N ILE A 81 26.73 0.27 -17.03
CA ILE A 81 26.46 0.89 -18.34
C ILE A 81 26.82 -0.05 -19.48
N SER A 82 27.99 -0.72 -19.44
CA SER A 82 28.37 -1.70 -20.47
C SER A 82 27.42 -2.90 -20.54
N ILE A 83 26.93 -3.39 -19.41
CA ILE A 83 25.93 -4.46 -19.36
C ILE A 83 24.60 -3.98 -19.96
N HIS A 84 24.14 -2.76 -19.63
CA HIS A 84 22.94 -2.18 -20.23
C HIS A 84 23.07 -2.07 -21.77
N MET A 85 24.21 -1.58 -22.27
CA MET A 85 24.48 -1.52 -23.72
C MET A 85 24.41 -2.91 -24.37
N TYR A 86 24.99 -3.92 -23.70
CA TYR A 86 24.97 -5.29 -24.20
C TYR A 86 23.55 -5.88 -24.21
N ALA A 87 22.80 -5.69 -23.12
CA ALA A 87 21.43 -6.15 -23.00
C ALA A 87 20.53 -5.52 -24.08
N LEU A 88 20.65 -4.21 -24.33
CA LEU A 88 19.90 -3.56 -25.40
C LEU A 88 20.26 -4.09 -26.80
N LYS A 89 21.55 -4.38 -27.06
CA LYS A 89 21.99 -4.97 -28.35
C LYS A 89 21.46 -6.38 -28.60
N SER A 90 21.05 -7.09 -27.56
CA SER A 90 20.42 -8.41 -27.70
C SER A 90 18.96 -8.33 -28.17
N ILE A 91 18.39 -7.12 -28.21
CA ILE A 91 17.00 -6.87 -28.56
C ILE A 91 16.94 -6.32 -29.98
N ASP A 92 16.05 -6.86 -30.81
CA ASP A 92 15.74 -6.33 -32.14
C ASP A 92 14.88 -5.05 -32.04
N ILE A 93 15.56 -3.94 -31.74
CA ILE A 93 14.94 -2.62 -31.59
C ILE A 93 14.43 -2.03 -32.91
N PRO A 94 15.13 -2.16 -34.05
CA PRO A 94 14.59 -1.71 -35.33
C PRO A 94 13.23 -2.34 -35.64
N PHE A 95 13.10 -3.66 -35.51
CA PHE A 95 11.83 -4.36 -35.71
C PHE A 95 10.76 -3.91 -34.71
N PHE A 96 11.12 -3.75 -33.42
CA PHE A 96 10.19 -3.24 -32.41
C PHE A 96 9.66 -1.84 -32.75
N ILE A 97 10.53 -0.93 -33.20
CA ILE A 97 10.14 0.44 -33.57
C ILE A 97 9.19 0.43 -34.77
N GLU A 98 9.44 -0.43 -35.77
CA GLU A 98 8.58 -0.58 -36.94
C GLU A 98 7.17 -1.03 -36.53
N VAL A 99 7.07 -2.12 -35.76
CA VAL A 99 5.79 -2.64 -35.26
C VAL A 99 5.03 -1.60 -34.44
N ILE A 100 5.70 -0.91 -33.51
CA ILE A 100 5.03 0.08 -32.66
C ILE A 100 4.57 1.30 -33.45
N LYS A 101 5.31 1.75 -34.46
CA LYS A 101 4.89 2.88 -35.31
C LYS A 101 3.59 2.59 -36.03
N GLU A 102 3.45 1.40 -36.61
CA GLU A 102 2.21 0.99 -37.28
C GLU A 102 1.02 1.04 -36.34
N HIS A 103 1.17 0.54 -35.10
CA HIS A 103 0.13 0.61 -34.08
C HIS A 103 -0.18 2.06 -33.68
N GLN A 104 0.83 2.91 -33.52
CA GLN A 104 0.65 4.33 -33.16
C GLN A 104 -0.05 5.13 -34.27
N GLU A 105 0.29 4.88 -35.53
CA GLU A 105 -0.36 5.52 -36.68
C GLU A 105 -1.83 5.11 -36.78
N ALA A 106 -2.14 3.81 -36.62
CA ALA A 106 -3.51 3.32 -36.59
C ALA A 106 -4.31 3.92 -35.42
N LEU A 107 -3.76 3.91 -34.21
CA LEU A 107 -4.41 4.52 -33.04
C LEU A 107 -4.63 6.02 -33.20
N SER A 108 -3.68 6.75 -33.78
CA SER A 108 -3.81 8.19 -34.04
C SER A 108 -4.96 8.48 -35.02
N GLN A 109 -5.15 7.63 -36.03
CA GLN A 109 -6.27 7.74 -36.96
C GLN A 109 -7.62 7.47 -36.27
N ILE A 110 -7.70 6.45 -35.41
CA ILE A 110 -8.95 6.09 -34.71
C ILE A 110 -9.33 7.14 -33.66
N THR A 111 -8.35 7.60 -32.88
CA THR A 111 -8.60 8.52 -31.74
C THR A 111 -8.63 9.99 -32.12
N GLY A 112 -8.06 10.35 -33.28
CA GLY A 112 -7.83 11.75 -33.67
C GLY A 112 -6.77 12.47 -32.84
N ILE A 113 -6.09 11.78 -31.91
CA ILE A 113 -5.01 12.34 -31.09
C ILE A 113 -3.77 12.48 -31.97
N PRO A 114 -3.11 13.65 -32.03
CA PRO A 114 -1.94 13.83 -32.88
C PRO A 114 -0.75 13.02 -32.38
N LEU A 115 0.02 12.46 -33.30
CA LEU A 115 1.33 11.89 -32.99
C LEU A 115 2.26 12.96 -32.37
N PRO A 116 3.26 12.56 -31.55
CA PRO A 116 4.07 13.52 -30.79
C PRO A 116 4.78 14.59 -31.63
N LYS A 117 5.07 14.31 -32.90
CA LYS A 117 5.71 15.27 -33.83
C LYS A 117 4.76 16.40 -34.25
N ASN A 118 3.45 16.20 -34.15
CA ASN A 118 2.40 17.09 -34.64
C ASN A 118 1.66 17.84 -33.51
N VAL A 119 2.14 17.71 -32.27
CA VAL A 119 1.54 18.34 -31.08
C VAL A 119 1.76 19.86 -31.08
N THR A 120 0.72 20.61 -30.69
CA THR A 120 0.77 22.09 -30.61
C THR A 120 0.56 22.66 -29.20
N THR A 121 -0.08 21.91 -28.29
CA THR A 121 -0.41 22.37 -26.93
C THR A 121 0.14 21.42 -25.86
N SER A 122 0.21 21.88 -24.61
CA SER A 122 0.60 21.04 -23.46
C SER A 122 -0.36 19.87 -23.24
N ASP A 123 -1.68 20.10 -23.36
CA ASP A 123 -2.69 19.07 -23.16
C ASP A 123 -2.56 17.97 -24.21
N GLN A 124 -2.44 18.35 -25.49
CA GLN A 124 -2.15 17.41 -26.57
C GLN A 124 -0.82 16.68 -26.36
N ALA A 125 0.20 17.32 -25.78
CA ALA A 125 1.47 16.65 -25.50
C ALA A 125 1.31 15.53 -24.48
N VAL A 126 0.58 15.78 -23.40
CA VAL A 126 0.33 14.78 -22.35
C VAL A 126 -0.53 13.64 -22.89
N GLU A 127 -1.62 13.96 -23.61
CA GLU A 127 -2.48 12.94 -24.23
C GLU A 127 -1.72 12.11 -25.28
N SER A 128 -0.97 12.79 -26.16
CA SER A 128 -0.16 12.15 -27.21
C SER A 128 0.90 11.25 -26.64
N VAL A 129 1.69 11.68 -25.64
CA VAL A 129 2.74 10.83 -25.06
C VAL A 129 2.16 9.70 -24.22
N SER A 130 1.03 9.93 -23.54
CA SER A 130 0.33 8.87 -22.78
C SER A 130 -0.19 7.74 -23.66
N LYS A 131 -0.47 8.01 -24.95
CA LYS A 131 -0.95 7.02 -25.92
C LYS A 131 0.14 6.53 -26.87
N PHE A 132 1.04 7.42 -27.27
CA PHE A 132 2.04 7.25 -28.34
C PHE A 132 3.43 7.68 -27.85
N PHE A 133 3.99 6.97 -26.87
CA PHE A 133 5.34 7.28 -26.42
C PHE A 133 6.33 7.26 -27.61
N PRO A 134 7.16 8.30 -27.83
CA PRO A 134 7.96 8.45 -29.05
C PRO A 134 9.21 7.54 -29.01
N PHE A 135 9.02 6.22 -29.08
CA PHE A 135 10.09 5.23 -29.01
C PHE A 135 11.13 5.43 -30.12
N ASP A 136 10.71 5.87 -31.31
CA ASP A 136 11.60 6.14 -32.43
C ASP A 136 12.61 7.26 -32.17
N ALA A 137 12.24 8.23 -31.33
CA ALA A 137 13.11 9.33 -30.94
C ALA A 137 13.93 9.02 -29.68
N ILE A 138 13.39 8.21 -28.75
CA ILE A 138 13.96 8.01 -27.42
C ILE A 138 14.82 6.75 -27.32
N LEU A 139 14.42 5.63 -27.91
CA LEU A 139 15.21 4.39 -27.83
C LEU A 139 16.62 4.54 -28.41
N PRO A 140 16.84 5.21 -29.55
CA PRO A 140 18.21 5.40 -30.06
C PRO A 140 19.13 6.11 -29.07
N LEU A 141 18.59 7.01 -28.23
CA LEU A 141 19.37 7.68 -27.18
C LEU A 141 19.76 6.74 -26.05
N MET A 142 18.92 5.75 -25.75
CA MET A 142 19.24 4.73 -24.76
C MET A 142 20.38 3.80 -25.21
N PHE A 143 20.73 3.79 -26.51
CA PHE A 143 21.93 3.12 -27.03
C PHE A 143 23.18 4.01 -27.05
N ASP A 144 23.03 5.32 -26.86
CA ASP A 144 24.16 6.22 -26.80
C ASP A 144 24.78 6.17 -25.41
N GLN A 145 26.00 5.64 -25.33
CA GLN A 145 26.69 5.44 -24.06
C GLN A 145 26.91 6.76 -23.30
N SER A 146 27.15 7.88 -24.01
CA SER A 146 27.39 9.19 -23.38
C SER A 146 26.11 9.73 -22.78
N PHE A 147 25.03 9.75 -23.57
CA PHE A 147 23.70 10.15 -23.14
C PHE A 147 23.24 9.33 -21.95
N PHE A 148 23.30 8.00 -22.05
CA PHE A 148 22.82 7.12 -20.99
C PHE A 148 23.66 7.27 -19.72
N THR A 149 24.98 7.46 -19.84
CA THR A 149 25.85 7.74 -18.69
C THR A 149 25.43 9.01 -17.96
N ASP A 150 25.13 10.09 -18.69
CA ASP A 150 24.72 11.35 -18.08
C ASP A 150 23.30 11.29 -17.51
N LEU A 151 22.38 10.61 -18.21
CA LEU A 151 21.04 10.33 -17.70
C LEU A 151 21.12 9.58 -16.35
N MET A 152 21.93 8.53 -16.29
CA MET A 152 22.11 7.75 -15.07
C MET A 152 22.69 8.56 -13.92
N LYS A 153 23.67 9.45 -14.17
CA LYS A 153 24.17 10.37 -13.13
C LYS A 153 23.05 11.27 -12.59
N ILE A 154 22.18 11.78 -13.47
CA ILE A 154 21.03 12.60 -13.06
C ILE A 154 20.09 11.76 -12.17
N MET A 155 19.73 10.54 -12.61
CA MET A 155 18.84 9.65 -11.82
C MET A 155 19.43 9.31 -10.44
N PHE A 156 20.74 9.07 -10.35
CA PHE A 156 21.41 8.81 -9.07
C PHE A 156 21.49 10.02 -8.13
N SER A 157 21.37 11.23 -8.69
CA SER A 157 21.32 12.48 -7.92
C SER A 157 19.91 12.90 -7.51
N PHE A 158 18.89 12.16 -7.96
CA PHE A 158 17.50 12.49 -7.68
C PHE A 158 17.19 12.39 -6.19
N THR A 159 16.55 13.44 -5.67
CA THR A 159 15.84 13.44 -4.41
C THR A 159 14.47 14.08 -4.65
N PRO A 160 13.42 13.72 -3.90
CA PRO A 160 12.10 14.31 -4.12
C PRO A 160 12.07 15.84 -4.05
N ASP A 161 12.85 16.45 -3.16
CA ASP A 161 13.02 17.91 -3.07
C ASP A 161 13.58 18.56 -4.34
N ASN A 162 14.31 17.81 -5.18
CA ASN A 162 14.94 18.33 -6.39
C ASN A 162 14.19 17.96 -7.68
N PHE A 163 12.96 17.46 -7.60
CA PHE A 163 12.19 16.95 -8.73
C PHE A 163 12.18 17.88 -9.96
N GLN A 164 11.75 19.14 -9.81
CA GLN A 164 11.66 20.09 -10.94
C GLN A 164 13.04 20.38 -11.57
N LYS A 165 14.09 20.42 -10.75
CA LYS A 165 15.47 20.61 -11.22
C LYS A 165 15.93 19.39 -12.01
N THR A 166 15.61 18.19 -11.55
CA THR A 166 15.94 16.93 -12.22
C THR A 166 15.22 16.81 -13.56
N ILE A 167 13.92 17.14 -13.62
CA ILE A 167 13.17 17.25 -14.89
C ILE A 167 13.88 18.20 -15.86
N SER A 168 14.27 19.39 -15.40
CA SER A 168 14.97 20.37 -16.21
C SER A 168 16.32 19.87 -16.74
N GLN A 169 17.02 19.02 -15.99
CA GLN A 169 18.27 18.39 -16.43
C GLN A 169 18.03 17.35 -17.51
N VAL A 170 17.02 16.48 -17.35
CA VAL A 170 16.63 15.50 -18.37
C VAL A 170 16.17 16.20 -19.64
N PHE A 171 15.35 17.26 -19.52
CA PHE A 171 14.92 18.08 -20.66
C PHE A 171 16.10 18.64 -21.46
N LYS A 172 17.14 19.11 -20.78
CA LYS A 172 18.37 19.61 -21.42
C LYS A 172 19.15 18.52 -22.16
N LEU A 173 19.11 17.27 -21.69
CA LEU A 173 19.68 16.14 -22.43
C LEU A 173 18.92 15.89 -23.75
N LEU A 174 17.61 16.15 -23.76
CA LEU A 174 16.76 15.98 -24.94
C LEU A 174 16.78 17.16 -25.92
N LYS A 175 17.65 18.17 -25.72
CA LYS A 175 17.65 19.41 -26.53
C LYS A 175 17.75 19.16 -28.04
N HIS A 176 18.54 18.17 -28.45
CA HIS A 176 18.82 17.86 -29.86
C HIS A 176 17.79 16.92 -30.50
N VAL A 177 16.85 16.39 -29.71
CA VAL A 177 15.79 15.52 -30.23
C VAL A 177 14.80 16.36 -31.02
N ASN A 178 14.38 15.91 -32.20
CA ASN A 178 13.40 16.61 -33.01
C ASN A 178 11.96 16.35 -32.51
N LEU A 179 11.62 16.94 -31.35
CA LEU A 179 10.29 16.88 -30.73
C LEU A 179 9.88 18.28 -30.24
N ASN A 180 8.57 18.52 -30.20
CA ASN A 180 7.99 19.72 -29.61
C ASN A 180 8.47 19.90 -28.14
N PRO A 181 8.76 21.13 -27.66
CA PRO A 181 9.17 21.36 -26.28
C PRO A 181 8.24 20.77 -25.22
N TYR A 182 6.91 20.85 -25.40
CA TYR A 182 5.96 20.23 -24.47
C TYR A 182 6.12 18.71 -24.45
N VAL A 183 6.27 18.07 -25.62
CA VAL A 183 6.51 16.62 -25.72
C VAL A 183 7.82 16.23 -25.03
N LYS A 184 8.91 17.00 -25.22
CA LYS A 184 10.17 16.77 -24.51
C LYS A 184 10.00 16.86 -23.00
N MET A 185 9.15 17.77 -22.52
CA MET A 185 8.86 17.92 -21.10
C MET A 185 8.13 16.70 -20.54
N VAL A 186 7.07 16.22 -21.22
CA VAL A 186 6.34 15.01 -20.81
C VAL A 186 7.27 13.80 -20.85
N VAL A 187 8.06 13.64 -21.92
CA VAL A 187 9.04 12.55 -22.02
C VAL A 187 10.09 12.62 -20.90
N SER A 188 10.50 13.82 -20.49
CA SER A 188 11.44 13.98 -19.36
C SER A 188 10.84 13.48 -18.05
N GLU A 189 9.54 13.74 -17.82
CA GLU A 189 8.80 13.20 -16.69
C GLU A 189 8.68 11.68 -16.76
N VAL A 190 8.27 11.12 -17.90
CA VAL A 190 8.16 9.67 -18.10
C VAL A 190 9.49 8.95 -17.90
N ILE A 191 10.60 9.50 -18.43
CA ILE A 191 11.94 8.93 -18.22
C ILE A 191 12.31 8.95 -16.73
N LEU A 192 12.06 10.08 -16.04
CA LEU A 192 12.34 10.16 -14.62
C LEU A 192 11.48 9.15 -13.84
N ASP A 193 10.17 9.11 -14.09
CA ASP A 193 9.22 8.19 -13.46
C ASP A 193 9.51 6.72 -13.76
N TYR A 194 10.15 6.41 -14.90
CA TYR A 194 10.66 5.08 -15.21
C TYR A 194 11.82 4.64 -14.30
N PHE A 195 12.66 5.56 -13.84
CA PHE A 195 13.80 5.22 -12.99
C PHE A 195 13.49 5.37 -11.49
N VAL A 196 12.83 6.46 -11.09
CA VAL A 196 12.74 6.85 -9.67
C VAL A 196 11.34 6.74 -9.05
N GLY A 197 10.37 6.12 -9.73
CA GLY A 197 9.00 5.98 -9.23
C GLY A 197 8.90 5.40 -7.82
N ASP A 198 9.71 4.38 -7.49
CA ASP A 198 9.74 3.80 -6.14
C ASP A 198 10.33 4.74 -5.09
N ILE A 199 11.27 5.61 -5.49
CA ILE A 199 11.92 6.57 -4.60
C ILE A 199 10.91 7.67 -4.21
N LYS A 200 10.08 8.11 -5.18
CA LYS A 200 8.97 9.03 -4.93
C LYS A 200 7.97 8.46 -3.92
N LEU A 201 7.62 7.19 -4.07
CA LEU A 201 6.74 6.47 -3.14
C LEU A 201 7.39 6.28 -1.77
N SER A 202 8.67 5.89 -1.70
CA SER A 202 9.37 5.62 -0.44
C SER A 202 9.61 6.87 0.39
N ASP A 203 9.91 8.01 -0.23
CA ASP A 203 10.16 9.25 0.51
C ASP A 203 8.86 9.89 1.03
N GLN A 204 7.73 9.63 0.38
CA GLN A 204 6.41 9.96 0.95
C GLN A 204 6.14 9.15 2.21
N LYS A 205 6.65 7.91 2.31
CA LYS A 205 6.54 7.10 3.54
C LYS A 205 7.25 7.76 4.73
N THR A 206 8.36 8.46 4.47
CA THR A 206 9.13 9.20 5.48
C THR A 206 8.63 10.61 5.73
N MET A 207 8.05 11.29 4.72
CA MET A 207 7.54 12.66 4.85
C MET A 207 6.14 12.76 5.45
N PHE A 208 5.27 11.76 5.26
CA PHE A 208 3.89 11.79 5.73
C PHE A 208 3.66 10.75 6.83
N LYS A 209 3.82 11.17 8.09
CA LYS A 209 3.39 10.38 9.25
C LYS A 209 1.92 9.94 9.03
N ASN A 210 1.63 8.64 9.19
CA ASN A 210 0.29 8.03 9.05
C ASN A 210 -0.30 7.95 7.61
N TYR A 211 0.50 8.05 6.53
CA TYR A 211 -0.03 7.92 5.16
C TYR A 211 -0.74 6.57 4.93
N ILE A 212 -0.17 5.48 5.46
CA ILE A 212 -0.73 4.12 5.42
C ILE A 212 -2.14 4.11 6.00
N LEU A 213 -2.34 4.81 7.11
CA LEU A 213 -3.61 4.88 7.82
C LEU A 213 -4.65 5.71 7.07
N THR A 214 -4.21 6.79 6.43
CA THR A 214 -5.08 7.62 5.58
C THR A 214 -5.60 6.81 4.38
N ASP A 215 -4.73 6.03 3.75
CA ASP A 215 -5.05 5.18 2.61
C ASP A 215 -6.01 4.04 3.00
N VAL A 216 -5.72 3.30 4.08
CA VAL A 216 -6.61 2.22 4.54
C VAL A 216 -7.96 2.76 5.03
N GLN A 217 -7.99 3.92 5.69
CA GLN A 217 -9.26 4.53 6.12
C GLN A 217 -10.11 4.93 4.93
N PHE A 218 -9.53 5.59 3.91
CA PHE A 218 -10.23 5.88 2.67
C PHE A 218 -10.78 4.60 2.03
N PHE A 219 -9.94 3.57 1.92
CA PHE A 219 -10.32 2.29 1.33
C PHE A 219 -11.46 1.58 2.08
N GLN A 220 -11.43 1.58 3.41
CA GLN A 220 -12.51 0.99 4.21
C GLN A 220 -13.80 1.83 4.16
N ASN A 221 -13.68 3.16 4.08
CA ASN A 221 -14.83 4.03 3.83
C ASN A 221 -15.47 3.71 2.47
N CYS A 222 -14.69 3.43 1.42
CA CYS A 222 -15.23 2.96 0.15
C CYS A 222 -16.05 1.67 0.35
N LYS A 223 -15.51 0.65 1.04
CA LYS A 223 -16.26 -0.59 1.31
C LYS A 223 -17.56 -0.35 2.09
N LEU A 224 -17.51 0.53 3.10
CA LEU A 224 -18.68 0.91 3.88
C LEU A 224 -19.75 1.62 3.04
N ILE A 225 -19.36 2.55 2.17
CA ILE A 225 -20.27 3.21 1.21
C ILE A 225 -20.93 2.18 0.29
N ILE A 226 -20.15 1.24 -0.26
CA ILE A 226 -20.66 0.16 -1.11
C ILE A 226 -21.67 -0.69 -0.34
N SER A 227 -21.35 -1.10 0.89
CA SER A 227 -22.24 -1.91 1.74
C SER A 227 -23.54 -1.18 2.12
N GLY A 228 -23.48 0.16 2.26
CA GLY A 228 -24.64 1.01 2.50
C GLY A 228 -25.46 1.31 1.24
N GLY A 229 -24.98 0.87 0.07
CA GLY A 229 -25.61 1.10 -1.23
C GLY A 229 -25.61 2.56 -1.67
N ILE A 230 -26.29 2.84 -2.79
CA ILE A 230 -26.32 4.13 -3.48
C ILE A 230 -26.86 5.28 -2.60
N SER A 231 -27.78 4.96 -1.67
CA SER A 231 -28.32 5.94 -0.72
C SER A 231 -27.25 6.63 0.12
N SER A 232 -26.12 5.96 0.36
CA SER A 232 -24.99 6.55 1.11
C SER A 232 -24.35 7.73 0.38
N LEU A 233 -24.52 7.86 -0.93
CA LEU A 233 -23.94 8.92 -1.77
C LEU A 233 -24.91 10.06 -2.12
N SER A 234 -26.12 10.05 -1.56
CA SER A 234 -27.17 11.05 -1.88
C SER A 234 -27.55 11.11 -3.37
N ILE A 235 -27.23 10.07 -4.15
CA ILE A 235 -27.67 9.94 -5.54
C ILE A 235 -29.18 9.63 -5.53
N ASN A 236 -29.94 10.35 -6.35
CA ASN A 236 -31.38 10.11 -6.50
C ASN A 236 -31.62 8.69 -7.01
N LYS A 237 -32.52 7.96 -6.33
CA LYS A 237 -32.86 6.56 -6.66
C LYS A 237 -33.31 6.38 -8.11
N GLU A 238 -34.16 7.27 -8.62
CA GLU A 238 -34.64 7.22 -10.01
C GLU A 238 -33.47 7.34 -10.99
N LYS A 239 -32.52 8.24 -10.70
CA LYS A 239 -31.31 8.43 -11.52
C LYS A 239 -30.40 7.20 -11.43
N SER A 240 -30.28 6.55 -10.27
CA SER A 240 -29.46 5.35 -10.15
C SER A 240 -30.06 4.10 -10.77
N ASP A 241 -31.39 3.98 -10.76
CA ASP A 241 -32.09 2.83 -11.33
C ASP A 241 -31.84 2.72 -12.85
N LEU A 242 -31.59 3.85 -13.53
CA LEU A 242 -31.16 3.88 -14.94
C LEU A 242 -29.86 3.10 -15.20
N PHE A 243 -28.97 3.06 -14.21
CA PHE A 243 -27.65 2.41 -14.32
C PHE A 243 -27.58 1.02 -13.69
N ASN A 244 -28.62 0.58 -12.98
CA ASN A 244 -28.66 -0.70 -12.26
C ASN A 244 -29.18 -1.87 -13.11
N ILE A 245 -29.50 -1.63 -14.38
CA ILE A 245 -30.08 -2.65 -15.27
C ILE A 245 -28.95 -3.54 -15.83
N ASP A 246 -29.18 -4.85 -15.81
CA ASP A 246 -28.28 -5.83 -16.43
C ASP A 246 -28.16 -5.61 -17.93
N PHE A 247 -26.94 -5.78 -18.45
CA PHE A 247 -26.68 -5.72 -19.87
C PHE A 247 -27.38 -6.87 -20.60
N GLN A 248 -28.06 -6.56 -21.70
CA GLN A 248 -28.35 -7.56 -22.73
C GLN A 248 -27.05 -7.73 -23.53
N PRO A 249 -26.44 -8.92 -23.59
CA PRO A 249 -25.21 -9.12 -24.34
C PRO A 249 -25.40 -8.74 -25.81
N ASN A 250 -24.45 -8.01 -26.38
CA ASN A 250 -24.42 -7.77 -27.83
C ASN A 250 -24.29 -9.11 -28.57
N GLN A 251 -24.99 -9.24 -29.71
CA GLN A 251 -24.93 -10.46 -30.54
C GLN A 251 -23.56 -10.65 -31.22
N ASP A 252 -22.79 -9.56 -31.36
CA ASP A 252 -21.41 -9.57 -31.86
C ASP A 252 -20.45 -9.74 -30.68
N TYR A 253 -20.32 -10.99 -30.22
CA TYR A 253 -19.41 -11.34 -29.12
C TYR A 253 -17.94 -11.20 -29.57
N TYR A 254 -17.22 -10.26 -28.96
CA TYR A 254 -15.76 -10.21 -29.05
C TYR A 254 -15.18 -11.21 -28.05
N ASP A 255 -14.26 -12.06 -28.53
CA ASP A 255 -13.56 -12.98 -27.63
C ASP A 255 -12.66 -12.16 -26.69
N PRO A 256 -12.78 -12.32 -25.35
CA PRO A 256 -11.93 -11.60 -24.41
C PRO A 256 -10.46 -11.90 -24.71
N LEU A 257 -9.60 -10.90 -24.61
CA LEU A 257 -8.16 -11.17 -24.62
C LEU A 257 -7.83 -11.96 -23.35
N GLU A 258 -7.54 -13.26 -23.50
CA GLU A 258 -7.01 -14.05 -22.40
C GLU A 258 -5.59 -13.58 -22.07
N TYR A 259 -5.46 -12.79 -21.01
CA TYR A 259 -4.17 -12.43 -20.44
C TYR A 259 -4.05 -13.07 -19.06
N THR A 260 -3.15 -14.05 -18.95
CA THR A 260 -2.74 -14.60 -17.65
C THR A 260 -1.35 -14.06 -17.34
N PRO A 261 -1.18 -13.25 -16.28
CA PRO A 261 0.15 -12.80 -15.90
C PRO A 261 1.04 -14.00 -15.55
N PRO A 262 2.34 -13.95 -15.87
CA PRO A 262 3.24 -15.08 -15.64
C PRO A 262 3.45 -15.40 -14.15
N ASN A 263 3.07 -14.49 -13.25
CA ASN A 263 3.12 -14.67 -11.79
C ASN A 263 1.84 -14.12 -11.14
N THR A 264 1.58 -14.52 -9.90
CA THR A 264 0.56 -13.87 -9.07
C THR A 264 1.01 -12.44 -8.76
N ILE A 265 0.24 -11.44 -9.22
CA ILE A 265 0.57 -10.02 -9.06
C ILE A 265 -0.36 -9.41 -8.02
N SER A 266 0.22 -8.69 -7.06
CA SER A 266 -0.55 -7.87 -6.12
C SER A 266 -1.10 -6.66 -6.86
N LEU A 267 -2.40 -6.65 -7.16
CA LEU A 267 -3.07 -5.54 -7.82
C LEU A 267 -3.04 -4.25 -6.97
N CYS A 268 -3.08 -3.09 -7.64
CA CYS A 268 -3.16 -1.77 -7.03
C CYS A 268 -4.59 -1.36 -6.60
N PHE A 269 -5.54 -2.28 -6.72
CA PHE A 269 -6.93 -2.17 -6.31
C PHE A 269 -7.39 -3.49 -5.67
N ASP A 270 -8.54 -3.48 -5.01
CA ASP A 270 -9.18 -4.69 -4.49
C ASP A 270 -10.37 -5.10 -5.35
N ASP A 271 -10.49 -6.41 -5.60
CA ASP A 271 -11.52 -7.02 -6.46
C ASP A 271 -12.22 -8.15 -5.70
N ASP A 272 -12.73 -7.82 -4.51
CA ASP A 272 -13.47 -8.75 -3.62
C ASP A 272 -14.88 -9.13 -4.13
N GLY A 273 -15.21 -8.78 -5.38
CA GLY A 273 -16.50 -9.05 -6.02
C GLY A 273 -17.69 -8.22 -5.51
N VAL A 274 -17.48 -7.32 -4.54
CA VAL A 274 -18.57 -6.50 -3.96
C VAL A 274 -18.66 -5.15 -4.68
N GLU A 275 -19.60 -4.99 -5.61
CA GLU A 275 -19.75 -3.74 -6.38
C GLU A 275 -21.05 -2.99 -6.02
N MET A 276 -21.07 -1.68 -6.24
CA MET A 276 -22.31 -0.92 -6.19
C MET A 276 -23.23 -1.31 -7.36
N PRO A 277 -24.55 -1.20 -7.18
CA PRO A 277 -25.54 -1.50 -8.22
C PRO A 277 -25.62 -0.40 -9.30
N LEU A 278 -24.52 -0.13 -9.99
CA LEU A 278 -24.38 0.86 -11.07
C LEU A 278 -23.73 0.22 -12.31
N LYS A 279 -24.20 -0.97 -12.69
CA LYS A 279 -23.60 -1.85 -13.70
C LYS A 279 -23.22 -1.15 -15.01
N LYS A 280 -24.06 -0.21 -15.48
CA LYS A 280 -23.79 0.57 -16.71
C LYS A 280 -22.55 1.46 -16.64
N LEU A 281 -22.02 1.73 -15.44
CA LEU A 281 -20.83 2.55 -15.22
C LEU A 281 -19.56 1.71 -14.96
N ASN A 282 -19.62 0.37 -15.06
CA ASN A 282 -18.46 -0.51 -14.82
C ASN A 282 -17.22 -0.07 -15.59
N HIS A 283 -17.38 0.26 -16.87
CA HIS A 283 -16.30 0.73 -17.74
C HIS A 283 -15.59 1.99 -17.19
N VAL A 284 -16.30 2.89 -16.50
CA VAL A 284 -15.74 4.12 -15.93
C VAL A 284 -14.83 3.80 -14.74
N TRP A 285 -15.27 3.00 -13.77
CA TRP A 285 -14.45 2.73 -12.59
C TRP A 285 -13.33 1.73 -12.87
N ILE A 286 -13.51 0.80 -13.81
CA ILE A 286 -12.42 -0.05 -14.27
C ILE A 286 -11.34 0.82 -14.94
N LEU A 287 -11.71 1.84 -15.73
CA LEU A 287 -10.73 2.78 -16.28
C LEU A 287 -9.97 3.55 -15.19
N LEU A 288 -10.66 3.98 -14.12
CA LEU A 288 -10.03 4.65 -12.97
C LEU A 288 -8.98 3.75 -12.27
N ARG A 289 -9.11 2.42 -12.34
CA ARG A 289 -8.08 1.48 -11.86
C ARG A 289 -6.73 1.64 -12.55
N LYS A 290 -6.65 2.32 -13.70
CA LYS A 290 -5.38 2.62 -14.38
C LYS A 290 -4.58 3.75 -13.73
N ILE A 291 -5.17 4.57 -12.86
CA ILE A 291 -4.48 5.73 -12.24
C ILE A 291 -3.14 5.34 -11.58
N PRO A 292 -3.05 4.29 -10.74
CA PRO A 292 -1.81 3.93 -10.06
C PRO A 292 -0.73 3.37 -11.00
N VAL A 293 -1.10 2.94 -12.21
CA VAL A 293 -0.21 2.28 -13.18
C VAL A 293 0.10 3.18 -14.38
N SER A 294 -0.26 4.46 -14.31
CA SER A 294 0.06 5.43 -15.36
C SER A 294 1.56 5.62 -15.52
N ILE A 295 2.01 5.85 -16.76
CA ILE A 295 3.43 6.00 -17.12
C ILE A 295 4.11 7.23 -16.50
N SER A 296 3.34 8.23 -16.09
CA SER A 296 3.82 9.38 -15.33
C SER A 296 2.72 10.00 -14.48
N THR A 297 3.11 10.82 -13.51
CA THR A 297 2.19 11.55 -12.63
C THR A 297 1.22 12.44 -13.43
N THR A 298 1.72 13.17 -14.43
CA THR A 298 0.88 14.01 -15.29
C THR A 298 -0.04 13.18 -16.19
N SER A 299 0.39 12.00 -16.63
CA SER A 299 -0.43 11.10 -17.46
C SER A 299 -1.66 10.55 -16.71
N SER A 300 -1.64 10.51 -15.37
CA SER A 300 -2.83 10.13 -14.60
C SER A 300 -4.03 11.06 -14.87
N PHE A 301 -3.79 12.34 -15.21
CA PHE A 301 -4.88 13.27 -15.54
C PHE A 301 -5.60 12.93 -16.85
N VAL A 302 -4.92 12.26 -17.79
CA VAL A 302 -5.56 11.78 -19.03
C VAL A 302 -6.59 10.70 -18.71
N ILE A 303 -6.25 9.78 -17.79
CA ILE A 303 -7.16 8.73 -17.32
C ILE A 303 -8.37 9.35 -16.63
N ILE A 304 -8.15 10.29 -15.71
CA ILE A 304 -9.22 10.99 -15.00
C ILE A 304 -10.13 11.73 -15.98
N SER A 305 -9.55 12.43 -16.97
CA SER A 305 -10.35 13.13 -17.98
C SER A 305 -11.21 12.17 -18.77
N LYS A 306 -10.63 11.08 -19.28
CA LYS A 306 -11.34 10.08 -20.07
C LYS A 306 -12.46 9.42 -19.27
N ALA A 307 -12.23 9.13 -17.98
CA ALA A 307 -13.25 8.61 -17.09
C ALA A 307 -14.43 9.59 -16.92
N ILE A 308 -14.16 10.89 -16.77
CA ILE A 308 -15.21 11.91 -16.70
C ILE A 308 -15.97 12.02 -18.04
N ASP A 309 -15.28 11.94 -19.18
CA ASP A 309 -15.91 12.02 -20.49
C ASP A 309 -16.80 10.78 -20.76
N TRP A 310 -16.35 9.59 -20.37
CA TRP A 310 -17.15 8.37 -20.39
C TRP A 310 -18.36 8.47 -19.47
N LEU A 311 -18.18 8.99 -18.25
CA LEU A 311 -19.27 9.20 -17.31
C LEU A 311 -20.32 10.16 -17.87
N LYS A 312 -19.91 11.31 -18.40
CA LYS A 312 -20.81 12.28 -19.06
C LYS A 312 -21.58 11.63 -20.21
N THR A 313 -20.88 10.88 -21.05
CA THR A 313 -21.49 10.19 -22.19
C THR A 313 -22.53 9.17 -21.74
N ALA A 314 -22.22 8.38 -20.71
CA ALA A 314 -23.16 7.42 -20.12
C ALA A 314 -24.40 8.12 -19.56
N MET A 315 -24.22 9.24 -18.84
CA MET A 315 -25.34 10.01 -18.28
C MET A 315 -26.24 10.61 -19.37
N VAL A 316 -25.65 11.22 -20.41
CA VAL A 316 -26.42 11.81 -21.52
C VAL A 316 -27.22 10.74 -22.27
N LYS A 317 -26.64 9.55 -22.51
CA LYS A 317 -27.32 8.45 -23.19
C LYS A 317 -28.55 7.93 -22.45
N GLU A 318 -28.53 7.98 -21.12
CA GLU A 318 -29.68 7.63 -20.28
C GLU A 318 -30.69 8.80 -20.14
N GLY A 319 -30.55 9.85 -20.95
CA GLY A 319 -31.47 10.99 -20.98
C GLY A 319 -31.29 11.97 -19.81
N MET A 320 -30.16 11.91 -19.10
CA MET A 320 -29.90 12.82 -17.99
C MET A 320 -29.33 14.15 -18.46
N GLU A 321 -29.85 15.26 -17.91
CA GLU A 321 -29.14 16.54 -17.92
C GLU A 321 -27.94 16.46 -16.97
N VAL A 322 -26.74 16.67 -17.51
CA VAL A 322 -25.49 16.54 -16.75
C VAL A 322 -25.13 17.88 -16.11
N GLY A 323 -25.68 18.11 -14.91
CA GLY A 323 -25.23 19.16 -14.00
C GLY A 323 -23.89 18.80 -13.35
N ALA A 324 -23.19 19.81 -12.81
CA ALA A 324 -21.92 19.61 -12.11
C ALA A 324 -22.09 18.76 -10.83
N ASP A 325 -23.20 18.97 -10.11
CA ASP A 325 -23.50 18.26 -8.87
C ASP A 325 -23.80 16.78 -9.13
N GLU A 326 -24.63 16.47 -10.13
CA GLU A 326 -24.89 15.10 -10.54
C GLU A 326 -23.61 14.39 -10.99
N LEU A 327 -22.84 15.04 -11.88
CA LEU A 327 -21.60 14.47 -12.38
C LEU A 327 -20.64 14.13 -11.25
N PHE A 328 -20.51 15.03 -10.25
CA PHE A 328 -19.66 14.81 -9.09
C PHE A 328 -20.12 13.61 -8.25
N GLN A 329 -21.42 13.48 -7.97
CA GLN A 329 -21.95 12.36 -7.19
C GLN A 329 -21.68 11.00 -7.86
N PHE A 330 -21.92 10.90 -9.17
CA PHE A 330 -21.61 9.67 -9.91
C PHE A 330 -20.10 9.45 -10.05
N PHE A 331 -19.30 10.52 -10.14
CA PHE A 331 -17.84 10.40 -10.14
C PHE A 331 -17.32 9.84 -8.80
N VAL A 332 -17.86 10.31 -7.67
CA VAL A 332 -17.58 9.73 -6.34
C VAL A 332 -17.98 8.25 -6.31
N ALA A 333 -19.13 7.87 -6.85
CA ALA A 333 -19.55 6.47 -6.92
C ALA A 333 -18.54 5.62 -7.72
N CYS A 334 -18.06 6.12 -8.87
CA CYS A 334 -17.04 5.43 -9.65
C CYS A 334 -15.69 5.33 -8.89
N ILE A 335 -15.27 6.37 -8.17
CA ILE A 335 -14.05 6.34 -7.34
C ILE A 335 -14.16 5.29 -6.22
N VAL A 336 -15.31 5.22 -5.57
CA VAL A 336 -15.58 4.24 -4.51
C VAL A 336 -15.53 2.80 -5.06
N ASN A 337 -16.14 2.55 -6.22
CA ASN A 337 -16.12 1.23 -6.87
C ASN A 337 -14.76 0.85 -7.45
N ALA A 338 -13.95 1.83 -7.85
CA ALA A 338 -12.60 1.58 -8.34
C ALA A 338 -11.69 0.96 -7.25
N LYS A 339 -11.99 1.19 -5.95
CA LYS A 339 -11.31 0.60 -4.79
C LYS A 339 -9.78 0.73 -4.85
N LEU A 340 -9.32 1.91 -5.24
CA LEU A 340 -7.90 2.24 -5.34
C LEU A 340 -7.26 2.28 -3.95
N LEU A 341 -6.29 1.39 -3.69
CA LEU A 341 -5.72 1.17 -2.35
C LEU A 341 -4.97 2.38 -1.79
N HIS A 342 -4.36 3.18 -2.66
CA HIS A 342 -3.43 4.27 -2.28
C HIS A 342 -3.85 5.62 -2.85
N LEU A 343 -5.14 5.82 -3.14
CA LEU A 343 -5.60 7.04 -3.83
C LEU A 343 -5.25 8.34 -3.09
N PRO A 344 -5.43 8.48 -1.75
CA PRO A 344 -4.99 9.67 -1.04
C PRO A 344 -3.49 9.96 -1.20
N THR A 345 -2.63 8.95 -1.08
CA THR A 345 -1.18 9.08 -1.33
C THR A 345 -0.89 9.48 -2.79
N LEU A 346 -1.59 8.89 -3.77
CA LEU A 346 -1.42 9.23 -5.19
C LEU A 346 -1.78 10.70 -5.48
N ILE A 347 -2.82 11.24 -4.83
CA ILE A 347 -3.18 12.67 -4.96
C ILE A 347 -2.06 13.56 -4.44
N LYS A 348 -1.47 13.23 -3.28
CA LYS A 348 -0.29 13.95 -2.77
C LYS A 348 0.92 13.83 -3.69
N MET A 349 1.08 12.70 -4.39
CA MET A 349 2.10 12.59 -5.43
C MET A 349 1.80 13.50 -6.61
N MET A 350 0.54 13.64 -7.02
CA MET A 350 0.11 14.61 -8.03
C MET A 350 0.30 16.06 -7.59
N ASP A 351 0.25 16.36 -6.29
CA ASP A 351 0.62 17.66 -5.74
C ASP A 351 2.10 17.98 -5.93
N ASN A 352 2.96 17.04 -5.57
CA ASN A 352 4.40 17.28 -5.44
C ASN A 352 5.18 17.03 -6.73
N PHE A 353 4.67 16.15 -7.60
CA PHE A 353 5.42 15.62 -8.73
C PHE A 353 4.76 15.83 -10.10
N ALA A 354 3.62 16.53 -10.17
CA ALA A 354 3.15 17.01 -11.46
C ALA A 354 4.07 18.13 -11.99
N VAL A 355 4.39 18.11 -13.28
CA VAL A 355 5.24 19.13 -13.88
C VAL A 355 4.42 20.40 -14.08
N THR A 356 4.80 21.49 -13.41
CA THR A 356 4.02 22.74 -13.38
C THR A 356 3.73 23.30 -14.78
N ASP A 357 4.69 23.20 -15.70
CA ASP A 357 4.57 23.68 -17.08
C ASP A 357 3.58 22.87 -17.93
N LEU A 358 3.20 21.67 -17.48
CA LEU A 358 2.22 20.80 -18.13
C LEU A 358 0.83 20.91 -17.50
N MET A 359 0.69 21.61 -16.36
CA MET A 359 -0.57 21.73 -15.62
C MET A 359 -1.47 22.84 -16.17
N SER A 360 -2.27 22.50 -17.17
CA SER A 360 -3.32 23.38 -17.70
C SER A 360 -4.47 23.61 -16.72
N ALA A 361 -5.35 24.56 -17.04
CA ALA A 361 -6.56 24.81 -16.25
C ALA A 361 -7.45 23.56 -16.15
N ARG A 362 -7.51 22.76 -17.22
CA ARG A 362 -8.23 21.47 -17.25
C ARG A 362 -7.67 20.50 -16.22
N TYR A 363 -6.36 20.25 -16.21
CA TYR A 363 -5.76 19.30 -15.27
C TYR A 363 -5.82 19.77 -13.81
N LYS A 364 -5.70 21.09 -13.57
CA LYS A 364 -5.94 21.68 -12.23
C LYS A 364 -7.38 21.45 -11.76
N TYR A 365 -8.35 21.59 -12.65
CA TYR A 365 -9.75 21.30 -12.34
C TYR A 365 -9.99 19.81 -12.05
N LEU A 366 -9.46 18.91 -12.88
CA LEU A 366 -9.58 17.45 -12.66
C LEU A 366 -8.96 17.01 -11.33
N LYS A 367 -7.80 17.58 -11.00
CA LYS A 367 -7.16 17.36 -9.70
C LYS A 367 -8.06 17.79 -8.54
N THR A 368 -8.64 18.98 -8.63
CA THR A 368 -9.56 19.51 -7.61
C THR A 368 -10.78 18.59 -7.46
N GLN A 369 -11.37 18.14 -8.57
CA GLN A 369 -12.48 17.17 -8.55
C GLN A 369 -12.11 15.86 -7.86
N LEU A 370 -10.93 15.31 -8.16
CA LEU A 370 -10.43 14.08 -7.53
C LEU A 370 -10.17 14.27 -6.03
N SER A 371 -9.53 15.37 -5.64
CA SER A 371 -9.30 15.72 -4.24
C SER A 371 -10.61 15.88 -3.48
N SER A 372 -11.58 16.60 -4.04
CA SER A 372 -12.91 16.76 -3.43
C SER A 372 -13.66 15.43 -3.32
N ALA A 373 -13.52 14.52 -4.30
CA ALA A 373 -14.13 13.20 -4.22
C ALA A 373 -13.54 12.35 -3.07
N VAL A 374 -12.21 12.39 -2.90
CA VAL A 374 -11.54 11.70 -1.78
C VAL A 374 -11.93 12.31 -0.43
N GLU A 375 -11.94 13.64 -0.33
CA GLU A 375 -12.37 14.34 0.88
C GLU A 375 -13.82 14.02 1.23
N PHE A 376 -14.70 13.97 0.23
CA PHE A 376 -16.09 13.56 0.41
C PHE A 376 -16.19 12.15 1.01
N VAL A 377 -15.46 11.17 0.47
CA VAL A 377 -15.44 9.78 0.99
C VAL A 377 -14.89 9.71 2.42
N GLN A 378 -13.85 10.50 2.72
CA GLN A 378 -13.22 10.49 4.06
C GLN A 378 -14.09 11.15 5.13
N THR A 379 -14.83 12.20 4.77
CA THR A 379 -15.66 12.99 5.70
C THR A 379 -17.10 12.53 5.76
N ARG A 380 -17.52 11.61 4.87
CA ARG A 380 -18.89 11.09 4.83
C ARG A 380 -19.24 10.41 6.15
N GLN A 381 -20.37 10.80 6.73
CA GLN A 381 -20.95 10.09 7.86
C GLN A 381 -21.54 8.78 7.36
N ILE A 382 -20.81 7.68 7.56
CA ILE A 382 -21.23 6.35 7.16
C ILE A 382 -21.58 5.55 8.42
N ARG A 383 -22.65 4.76 8.35
CA ARG A 383 -23.05 3.89 9.45
C ARG A 383 -22.05 2.74 9.58
N VAL A 384 -21.33 2.71 10.69
CA VAL A 384 -20.43 1.61 11.06
C VAL A 384 -21.20 0.63 11.95
N PRO A 385 -21.06 -0.69 11.77
CA PRO A 385 -21.58 -1.66 12.73
C PRO A 385 -21.06 -1.37 14.14
N PRO A 386 -21.90 -1.50 15.19
CA PRO A 386 -21.53 -1.13 16.57
C PRO A 386 -20.69 -2.23 17.24
N PHE A 387 -19.69 -2.75 16.53
CA PHE A 387 -18.78 -3.78 17.00
C PHE A 387 -17.36 -3.26 17.05
N LEU A 388 -16.58 -3.75 17.99
CA LEU A 388 -15.14 -3.55 18.03
C LEU A 388 -14.45 -4.81 17.52
N ILE A 389 -13.37 -4.64 16.78
CA ILE A 389 -12.58 -5.76 16.27
C ILE A 389 -11.22 -5.77 16.97
N PHE A 390 -10.93 -6.87 17.67
CA PHE A 390 -9.66 -7.08 18.37
C PHE A 390 -9.00 -8.39 17.92
N PRO A 391 -7.67 -8.50 17.97
CA PRO A 391 -6.96 -9.70 17.51
C PRO A 391 -6.90 -10.82 18.57
N PHE A 392 -7.55 -10.67 19.72
CA PHE A 392 -7.58 -11.66 20.80
C PHE A 392 -8.99 -12.15 21.04
N ASP A 393 -9.12 -13.42 21.44
CA ASP A 393 -10.39 -14.08 21.68
C ASP A 393 -10.92 -13.82 23.10
N LYS A 394 -10.04 -13.91 24.11
CA LYS A 394 -10.43 -13.85 25.53
C LYS A 394 -10.43 -12.43 26.08
N THR A 395 -11.43 -12.14 26.93
CA THR A 395 -11.64 -10.84 27.59
C THR A 395 -11.22 -10.80 29.05
N GLU A 396 -10.50 -11.80 29.55
CA GLU A 396 -10.17 -11.93 30.99
C GLU A 396 -9.50 -10.67 31.59
N GLU A 397 -8.84 -9.86 30.75
CA GLU A 397 -8.20 -8.60 31.13
C GLU A 397 -9.07 -7.33 30.89
N ASN A 398 -10.15 -7.42 30.11
CA ASN A 398 -10.92 -6.27 29.61
C ASN A 398 -12.37 -6.28 30.08
N LYS A 399 -12.60 -5.76 31.31
CA LYS A 399 -13.95 -5.59 31.87
C LYS A 399 -14.82 -4.77 30.93
N GLY A 400 -16.00 -5.31 30.61
CA GLY A 400 -17.02 -4.62 29.81
C GLY A 400 -16.94 -4.83 28.30
N LEU A 401 -16.09 -5.75 27.84
CA LEU A 401 -16.15 -6.30 26.48
C LEU A 401 -16.73 -7.72 26.52
N SER A 402 -17.68 -7.99 25.64
CA SER A 402 -18.26 -9.32 25.45
C SER A 402 -18.16 -9.75 23.99
N ARG A 403 -17.62 -10.94 23.74
CA ARG A 403 -17.52 -11.52 22.39
C ARG A 403 -18.93 -11.69 21.80
N VAL A 404 -19.10 -11.35 20.52
CA VAL A 404 -20.41 -11.41 19.84
C VAL A 404 -20.79 -12.83 19.48
N ASP A 405 -19.85 -13.61 18.97
CA ASP A 405 -20.01 -15.00 18.54
C ASP A 405 -18.65 -15.72 18.54
N GLU A 406 -18.65 -17.04 18.31
CA GLU A 406 -17.45 -17.87 18.17
C GLU A 406 -16.73 -17.69 16.82
N GLY A 407 -17.27 -16.86 15.94
CA GLY A 407 -16.68 -16.56 14.63
C GLY A 407 -15.42 -15.69 14.74
N HIS A 408 -14.71 -15.64 13.63
CA HIS A 408 -13.58 -14.74 13.42
C HIS A 408 -13.67 -14.08 12.04
N ILE A 409 -12.95 -12.98 11.87
CA ILE A 409 -12.83 -12.23 10.63
C ILE A 409 -11.39 -12.37 10.15
N ILE A 410 -11.21 -12.63 8.87
CA ILE A 410 -9.91 -12.59 8.21
C ILE A 410 -9.68 -11.18 7.69
N LEU A 411 -8.63 -10.53 8.18
CA LEU A 411 -8.26 -9.17 7.82
C LEU A 411 -7.00 -9.20 6.96
N PRO A 412 -7.14 -9.21 5.62
CA PRO A 412 -5.99 -9.21 4.72
C PRO A 412 -5.22 -7.90 4.88
N ARG A 413 -3.89 -7.96 4.72
CA ARG A 413 -2.96 -6.82 4.83
C ARG A 413 -2.87 -6.21 6.23
N PHE A 414 -3.40 -6.88 7.24
CA PHE A 414 -3.16 -6.59 8.64
C PHE A 414 -2.21 -7.62 9.23
N THR A 415 -1.45 -7.21 10.23
CA THR A 415 -0.70 -8.10 11.12
C THR A 415 -1.09 -7.77 12.56
N VAL A 416 -0.63 -8.59 13.50
CA VAL A 416 -0.92 -8.40 14.93
C VAL A 416 0.35 -8.02 15.67
N TYR A 417 0.23 -6.98 16.49
CA TYR A 417 1.26 -6.60 17.45
C TYR A 417 0.69 -6.74 18.87
N ALA A 418 1.36 -7.53 19.69
CA ALA A 418 0.99 -7.74 21.08
C ALA A 418 1.84 -6.89 22.02
N PHE A 419 1.23 -6.37 23.08
CA PHE A 419 2.00 -5.70 24.11
C PHE A 419 2.77 -6.72 24.94
N PRO A 420 4.03 -6.42 25.31
CA PRO A 420 4.67 -7.16 26.38
C PRO A 420 3.83 -7.07 27.65
N ARG A 421 3.67 -8.19 28.35
CA ARG A 421 2.80 -8.36 29.52
C ARG A 421 3.19 -7.47 30.71
N PHE A 422 4.42 -6.98 30.73
CA PHE A 422 4.91 -6.03 31.73
C PHE A 422 4.55 -4.56 31.43
N LYS A 423 3.83 -4.28 30.33
CA LYS A 423 3.32 -2.94 30.02
C LYS A 423 1.83 -2.87 30.33
N ASN A 424 1.43 -1.82 31.04
CA ASN A 424 0.02 -1.57 31.30
C ASN A 424 -0.63 -0.89 30.11
N THR A 425 -1.64 -1.56 29.58
CA THR A 425 -2.32 -1.18 28.35
C THR A 425 -3.79 -1.58 28.45
N VAL A 426 -4.63 -0.86 27.72
CA VAL A 426 -6.08 -1.10 27.74
C VAL A 426 -6.47 -2.39 27.00
N VAL A 427 -5.59 -2.88 26.12
CA VAL A 427 -5.80 -4.10 25.33
C VAL A 427 -4.49 -4.87 25.19
N SER A 428 -4.56 -6.19 25.08
CA SER A 428 -3.38 -7.06 25.04
C SER A 428 -2.64 -7.05 23.69
N ALA A 429 -3.34 -6.73 22.60
CA ALA A 429 -2.79 -6.64 21.27
C ALA A 429 -3.66 -5.74 20.37
N VAL A 430 -3.06 -5.22 19.30
CA VAL A 430 -3.73 -4.43 18.28
C VAL A 430 -3.47 -4.99 16.88
N LEU A 431 -4.42 -4.73 16.00
CA LEU A 431 -4.27 -4.94 14.57
C LEU A 431 -3.48 -3.76 14.00
N VAL A 432 -2.54 -4.04 13.10
CA VAL A 432 -1.74 -3.01 12.42
C VAL A 432 -1.77 -3.28 10.92
N TYR A 433 -2.19 -2.29 10.14
CA TYR A 433 -2.24 -2.41 8.68
C TYR A 433 -0.83 -2.29 8.08
N THR A 434 -0.43 -3.28 7.29
CA THR A 434 0.88 -3.32 6.62
C THR A 434 0.80 -3.03 5.13
N GLY A 435 -0.39 -3.17 4.53
CA GLY A 435 -0.60 -3.07 3.08
C GLY A 435 -0.12 -4.28 2.29
N SER A 436 0.63 -5.20 2.89
CA SER A 436 1.18 -6.40 2.26
C SER A 436 0.11 -7.47 2.08
N GLN A 437 -0.08 -7.99 0.86
CA GLN A 437 -1.00 -9.11 0.64
C GLN A 437 -0.58 -10.41 1.33
N ALA A 438 0.70 -10.54 1.69
CA ALA A 438 1.21 -11.72 2.40
C ALA A 438 0.84 -11.70 3.90
N ASP A 439 0.56 -10.52 4.46
CA ASP A 439 0.15 -10.41 5.86
C ASP A 439 -1.36 -10.62 5.96
N THR A 440 -1.77 -11.40 6.94
CA THR A 440 -3.18 -11.60 7.29
C THR A 440 -3.28 -11.63 8.80
N ALA A 441 -4.33 -11.04 9.34
CA ALA A 441 -4.62 -11.08 10.77
C ALA A 441 -6.00 -11.67 11.04
N ILE A 442 -6.13 -12.33 12.19
CA ILE A 442 -7.41 -12.85 12.67
C ILE A 442 -7.98 -11.84 13.68
N GLY A 443 -9.22 -11.41 13.43
CA GLY A 443 -9.95 -10.50 14.29
C GLY A 443 -11.23 -11.13 14.85
N TYR A 444 -11.65 -10.69 16.03
CA TYR A 444 -12.84 -11.15 16.73
C TYR A 444 -13.76 -9.97 17.05
N LYS A 445 -15.08 -10.18 16.94
CA LYS A 445 -16.09 -9.14 17.17
C LYS A 445 -16.46 -9.06 18.64
N PHE A 446 -16.44 -7.83 19.17
CA PHE A 446 -16.83 -7.52 20.54
C PHE A 446 -17.92 -6.46 20.60
N LYS A 447 -18.82 -6.62 21.58
CA LYS A 447 -19.76 -5.58 22.03
C LYS A 447 -19.25 -4.96 23.33
N ILE A 448 -19.57 -3.69 23.49
CA ILE A 448 -19.28 -2.90 24.68
C ILE A 448 -20.50 -2.95 25.58
N SER A 449 -20.32 -3.30 26.86
CA SER A 449 -21.38 -3.17 27.87
C SER A 449 -21.62 -1.71 28.22
N GLU A 450 -22.83 -1.34 28.65
CA GLU A 450 -23.17 0.05 29.02
C GLU A 450 -22.21 0.64 30.08
N ASP A 451 -21.70 -0.19 30.99
CA ASP A 451 -20.78 0.21 32.06
C ASP A 451 -19.31 0.47 31.60
N ALA A 452 -18.99 0.25 30.32
CA ALA A 452 -17.62 0.32 29.80
C ALA A 452 -17.24 1.67 29.18
N THR A 453 -17.96 2.75 29.55
CA THR A 453 -17.74 4.09 28.99
C THR A 453 -16.31 4.59 29.21
N GLU A 454 -15.73 4.34 30.39
CA GLU A 454 -14.35 4.75 30.70
C GLU A 454 -13.32 4.04 29.82
N THR A 455 -13.48 2.73 29.58
CA THR A 455 -12.63 1.94 28.69
C THR A 455 -12.66 2.50 27.27
N MET A 456 -13.85 2.87 26.78
CA MET A 456 -13.99 3.46 25.44
C MET A 456 -13.33 4.82 25.30
N VAL A 457 -13.42 5.67 26.33
CA VAL A 457 -12.73 6.96 26.35
C VAL A 457 -11.22 6.76 26.30
N LYS A 458 -10.68 5.80 27.07
CA LYS A 458 -9.25 5.49 27.05
C LYS A 458 -8.81 4.95 25.68
N LEU A 459 -9.58 4.04 25.10
CA LEU A 459 -9.30 3.49 23.76
C LEU A 459 -9.26 4.60 22.70
N GLY A 460 -10.25 5.50 22.70
CA GLY A 460 -10.31 6.62 21.75
C GLY A 460 -9.22 7.68 21.93
N GLN A 461 -8.61 7.77 23.12
CA GLN A 461 -7.48 8.66 23.39
C GLN A 461 -6.14 8.04 23.01
N GLU A 462 -6.00 6.72 23.13
CA GLU A 462 -4.72 6.03 22.93
C GLU A 462 -4.54 5.50 21.50
N PHE A 463 -5.62 5.12 20.82
CA PHE A 463 -5.56 4.43 19.53
C PHE A 463 -6.23 5.20 18.41
N MET A 464 -5.73 5.01 17.19
CA MET A 464 -6.42 5.45 15.98
C MET A 464 -7.53 4.46 15.64
N THR A 465 -8.57 4.93 14.95
CA THR A 465 -9.71 4.09 14.58
C THR A 465 -9.82 3.95 13.07
N ILE A 466 -10.07 2.73 12.61
CA ILE A 466 -10.42 2.44 11.22
C ILE A 466 -11.83 1.83 11.23
N PRO A 467 -12.83 2.51 10.68
CA PRO A 467 -14.16 1.94 10.52
C PRO A 467 -14.13 0.91 9.38
N THR A 468 -14.79 -0.24 9.54
CA THR A 468 -14.90 -1.29 8.53
C THR A 468 -16.34 -1.80 8.43
N VAL A 469 -16.62 -2.59 7.38
CA VAL A 469 -17.92 -3.27 7.20
C VAL A 469 -18.25 -4.27 8.30
N ASP A 470 -17.26 -4.65 9.13
CA ASP A 470 -17.42 -5.59 10.23
C ASP A 470 -17.45 -4.93 11.62
N GLY A 471 -17.04 -3.66 11.73
CA GLY A 471 -16.92 -2.93 12.99
C GLY A 471 -15.76 -1.93 12.99
N THR A 472 -15.36 -1.46 14.15
CA THR A 472 -14.26 -0.50 14.31
C THR A 472 -13.00 -1.23 14.79
N ILE A 473 -11.89 -1.01 14.07
CA ILE A 473 -10.56 -1.45 14.47
C ILE A 473 -9.86 -0.33 15.24
N PHE A 474 -9.27 -0.65 16.39
CA PHE A 474 -8.30 0.21 17.06
C PHE A 474 -6.89 -0.20 16.65
N THR A 475 -6.10 0.74 16.14
CA THR A 475 -4.80 0.48 15.51
C THR A 475 -3.77 1.54 15.88
N TRP A 476 -2.52 1.23 15.59
CA TRP A 476 -1.41 2.18 15.48
C TRP A 476 -0.75 2.12 14.12
N ASP A 477 0.13 3.10 13.86
CA ASP A 477 1.13 2.97 12.80
C ASP A 477 2.17 1.91 13.19
N ILE A 478 2.79 1.28 12.20
CA ILE A 478 3.87 0.30 12.40
C ILE A 478 5.01 0.92 13.21
N ASP A 479 5.38 2.16 12.91
CA ASP A 479 6.49 2.84 13.61
C ASP A 479 6.15 3.05 15.09
N GLU A 480 4.90 3.38 15.41
CA GLU A 480 4.43 3.54 16.79
C GLU A 480 4.40 2.20 17.54
N ALA A 481 3.99 1.11 16.88
CA ALA A 481 4.05 -0.23 17.45
C ALA A 481 5.50 -0.67 17.73
N GLN A 482 6.43 -0.34 16.83
CA GLN A 482 7.86 -0.61 16.97
C GLN A 482 8.51 0.23 18.08
N ASP A 483 8.22 1.53 18.18
CA ASP A 483 8.70 2.42 19.23
C ASP A 483 8.24 1.95 20.62
N ARG A 484 7.04 1.37 20.68
CA ARG A 484 6.49 0.74 21.87
C ARG A 484 6.99 -0.68 22.09
N LYS A 485 7.94 -1.18 21.30
CA LYS A 485 8.54 -2.52 21.41
C LYS A 485 7.49 -3.62 21.53
N MET A 486 6.43 -3.51 20.75
CA MET A 486 5.40 -4.55 20.70
C MET A 486 5.95 -5.80 20.01
N ILE A 487 5.40 -6.96 20.34
CA ILE A 487 5.80 -8.26 19.82
C ILE A 487 4.95 -8.55 18.58
N LYS A 488 5.59 -8.61 17.41
CA LYS A 488 4.91 -9.00 16.16
C LYS A 488 4.53 -10.48 16.21
N VAL A 489 3.27 -10.78 15.93
CA VAL A 489 2.73 -12.14 15.74
C VAL A 489 2.61 -12.36 14.22
N ASN A 490 3.55 -13.13 13.66
CA ASN A 490 3.82 -13.08 12.22
C ASN A 490 2.75 -13.73 11.35
N ASP A 491 2.07 -14.75 11.85
CA ASP A 491 0.95 -15.41 11.18
C ASP A 491 -0.41 -14.73 11.45
N GLY A 492 -0.40 -13.71 12.32
CA GLY A 492 -1.59 -12.92 12.69
C GLY A 492 -2.59 -13.63 13.60
N ASP A 493 -2.26 -14.81 14.15
CA ASP A 493 -3.12 -15.55 15.09
C ASP A 493 -2.63 -15.40 16.54
N MET A 494 -3.01 -14.28 17.15
CA MET A 494 -2.67 -14.00 18.55
C MET A 494 -3.37 -14.94 19.55
N ALA A 495 -4.50 -15.53 19.19
CA ALA A 495 -5.20 -16.46 20.09
C ALA A 495 -4.37 -17.74 20.28
N SER A 496 -3.81 -18.29 19.19
CA SER A 496 -2.94 -19.46 19.22
C SER A 496 -1.56 -19.17 19.83
N HIS A 497 -1.04 -17.96 19.66
CA HIS A 497 0.31 -17.56 20.10
C HIS A 497 0.38 -16.82 21.44
N ASN A 498 -0.70 -16.80 22.23
CA ASN A 498 -0.73 -16.09 23.50
C ASN A 498 0.37 -16.54 24.50
N GLY A 499 0.68 -17.84 24.50
CA GLY A 499 1.77 -18.42 25.30
C GLY A 499 3.15 -17.90 24.86
N ASP A 500 3.42 -17.90 23.56
CA ASP A 500 4.70 -17.44 23.00
C ASP A 500 4.94 -15.96 23.27
N VAL A 501 3.89 -15.13 23.17
CA VAL A 501 3.96 -13.71 23.53
C VAL A 501 4.35 -13.54 25.00
N SER A 502 3.81 -14.37 25.89
CA SER A 502 4.14 -14.34 27.31
C SER A 502 5.60 -14.74 27.58
N ILE A 503 6.09 -15.79 26.90
CA ILE A 503 7.49 -16.22 26.96
C ILE A 503 8.42 -15.12 26.47
N ILE A 504 8.15 -14.53 25.30
CA ILE A 504 8.98 -13.45 24.75
C ILE A 504 8.95 -12.23 25.65
N SER A 505 7.78 -11.86 26.18
CA SER A 505 7.67 -10.77 27.15
C SER A 505 8.61 -10.98 28.35
N ASN A 506 8.67 -12.18 28.91
CA ASN A 506 9.63 -12.49 29.98
C ASN A 506 11.08 -12.40 29.48
N LEU A 507 11.39 -12.96 28.30
CA LEU A 507 12.74 -12.94 27.72
C LEU A 507 13.24 -11.51 27.45
N LEU A 508 12.37 -10.58 27.02
CA LEU A 508 12.71 -9.17 26.84
C LEU A 508 13.17 -8.50 28.14
N LEU A 509 12.74 -9.01 29.30
CA LEU A 509 13.22 -8.56 30.61
C LEU A 509 14.36 -9.40 31.15
N MET A 510 14.52 -10.66 30.74
CA MET A 510 15.51 -11.57 31.31
C MET A 510 16.76 -11.78 30.45
N THR A 511 16.81 -11.12 29.29
CA THR A 511 17.96 -11.07 28.40
C THR A 511 18.49 -9.63 28.26
N PRO A 512 19.81 -9.41 28.28
CA PRO A 512 20.39 -8.07 28.18
C PRO A 512 20.37 -7.50 26.74
N SER A 513 19.90 -8.26 25.74
CA SER A 513 19.87 -7.83 24.35
C SER A 513 18.74 -6.83 24.12
N LEU A 514 19.09 -5.64 23.60
CA LEU A 514 18.11 -4.64 23.20
C LEU A 514 17.46 -5.07 21.88
N VAL A 515 16.39 -5.86 21.97
CA VAL A 515 15.59 -6.25 20.81
C VAL A 515 14.81 -5.01 20.34
N LYS A 516 15.19 -4.48 19.17
CA LYS A 516 14.54 -3.30 18.60
C LYS A 516 13.14 -3.63 18.06
N PHE A 517 12.98 -4.81 17.45
CA PHE A 517 11.74 -5.25 16.81
C PHE A 517 11.37 -6.66 17.31
N PRO A 518 10.72 -6.77 18.48
CA PRO A 518 10.32 -8.07 19.01
C PRO A 518 9.32 -8.79 18.10
N SER A 519 9.45 -10.11 17.97
CA SER A 519 8.60 -10.95 17.14
C SER A 519 8.61 -12.38 17.65
N ILE A 520 7.51 -13.12 17.43
CA ILE A 520 7.40 -14.54 17.82
C ILE A 520 8.47 -15.44 17.19
N GLU A 521 8.93 -15.12 15.99
CA GLU A 521 10.03 -15.82 15.31
C GLU A 521 11.37 -15.75 16.07
N LEU A 522 11.53 -14.75 16.95
CA LEU A 522 12.77 -14.60 17.73
C LEU A 522 12.80 -15.49 18.98
N LYS A 523 11.74 -16.24 19.27
CA LYS A 523 11.61 -17.06 20.49
C LYS A 523 12.83 -17.95 20.72
N GLU A 524 13.18 -18.78 19.75
CA GLU A 524 14.31 -19.73 19.85
C GLU A 524 15.66 -19.02 20.06
N ASN A 525 15.89 -17.92 19.32
CA ASN A 525 17.12 -17.13 19.44
C ASN A 525 17.22 -16.49 20.84
N LEU A 526 16.12 -15.96 21.37
CA LEU A 526 16.08 -15.36 22.69
C LEU A 526 16.20 -16.40 23.80
N LEU A 527 15.62 -17.59 23.63
CA LEU A 527 15.79 -18.73 24.53
C LEU A 527 17.25 -19.18 24.57
N SER A 528 17.95 -19.26 23.43
CA SER A 528 19.38 -19.57 23.38
C SER A 528 20.23 -18.52 24.11
N LEU A 529 19.90 -17.23 23.95
CA LEU A 529 20.60 -16.17 24.70
C LEU A 529 20.33 -16.27 26.20
N PHE A 530 19.10 -16.62 26.58
CA PHE A 530 18.73 -16.85 27.96
C PHE A 530 19.48 -18.05 28.54
N THR A 531 19.55 -19.19 27.85
CA THR A 531 20.25 -20.40 28.33
C THR A 531 21.73 -20.15 28.58
N ASP A 532 22.39 -19.41 27.69
CA ASP A 532 23.80 -19.05 27.84
C ASP A 532 24.05 -18.18 29.08
N LYS A 533 23.15 -17.23 29.35
CA LYS A 533 23.28 -16.30 30.47
C LYS A 533 22.83 -16.90 31.79
N TRP A 534 21.80 -17.73 31.77
CA TRP A 534 21.19 -18.32 32.94
C TRP A 534 21.72 -19.72 33.26
N ARG A 535 22.59 -20.27 32.40
CA ARG A 535 23.23 -21.60 32.53
C ARG A 535 22.21 -22.72 32.66
N VAL A 536 21.21 -22.70 31.79
CA VAL A 536 20.14 -23.71 31.70
C VAL A 536 20.32 -24.52 30.42
N ASN A 537 19.89 -25.77 30.40
CA ASN A 537 19.83 -26.56 29.17
C ASN A 537 18.76 -26.00 28.22
N LEU A 538 19.06 -26.00 26.92
CA LEU A 538 18.14 -25.49 25.90
C LEU A 538 16.83 -26.28 25.83
N SER A 539 16.86 -27.60 26.02
CA SER A 539 15.66 -28.45 26.03
C SER A 539 14.65 -28.07 27.11
N ASP A 540 15.11 -27.43 28.18
CA ASP A 540 14.31 -27.11 29.35
C ASP A 540 14.07 -25.59 29.48
N ALA A 541 14.57 -24.79 28.52
CA ALA A 541 14.69 -23.35 28.62
C ALA A 541 13.36 -22.65 28.95
N GLU A 542 12.28 -23.01 28.26
CA GLU A 542 10.95 -22.43 28.50
C GLU A 542 10.43 -22.76 29.90
N SER A 543 10.49 -24.04 30.28
CA SER A 543 10.04 -24.48 31.60
C SER A 543 10.83 -23.82 32.73
N ALA A 544 12.15 -23.68 32.55
CA ALA A 544 13.03 -23.01 33.51
C ALA A 544 12.76 -21.51 33.59
N LEU A 545 12.50 -20.84 32.46
CA LEU A 545 12.12 -19.43 32.43
C LEU A 545 10.84 -19.21 33.24
N VAL A 546 9.79 -19.97 32.95
CA VAL A 546 8.51 -19.90 33.66
C VAL A 546 8.70 -20.20 35.15
N HIS A 547 9.53 -21.20 35.48
CA HIS A 547 9.86 -21.53 36.86
C HIS A 547 10.55 -20.39 37.59
N PHE A 548 11.60 -19.78 37.02
CA PHE A 548 12.29 -18.65 37.63
C PHE A 548 11.35 -17.46 37.83
N VAL A 549 10.50 -17.15 36.86
CA VAL A 549 9.51 -16.06 37.03
C VAL A 549 8.54 -16.37 38.16
N THR A 550 8.06 -17.61 38.24
CA THR A 550 7.14 -18.05 39.30
C THR A 550 7.79 -18.00 40.69
N GLU A 551 9.05 -18.43 40.81
CA GLU A 551 9.81 -18.34 42.06
C GLU A 551 10.03 -16.89 42.47
N LEU A 552 10.39 -16.02 41.51
CA LEU A 552 10.55 -14.59 41.74
C LEU A 552 9.26 -13.97 42.28
N GLN A 553 8.12 -14.20 41.61
CA GLN A 553 6.80 -13.71 42.04
C GLN A 553 6.43 -14.26 43.42
N SER A 554 6.65 -15.55 43.67
CA SER A 554 6.42 -16.17 44.98
C SER A 554 7.27 -15.54 46.09
N ALA A 555 8.51 -15.14 45.78
CA ALA A 555 9.36 -14.41 46.71
C ALA A 555 8.81 -13.01 47.01
N LEU A 556 8.31 -12.29 46.00
CA LEU A 556 7.65 -10.99 46.18
C LEU A 556 6.38 -11.12 47.06
N ILE A 557 5.55 -12.13 46.81
CA ILE A 557 4.35 -12.41 47.62
C ILE A 557 4.73 -12.68 49.07
N ARG A 558 5.74 -13.53 49.33
CA ARG A 558 6.22 -13.84 50.69
C ARG A 558 6.75 -12.60 51.44
N LYS A 559 7.20 -11.58 50.71
CA LYS A 559 7.64 -10.29 51.27
C LYS A 559 6.48 -9.31 51.53
N GLY A 560 5.24 -9.72 51.25
CA GLY A 560 4.04 -8.95 51.55
C GLY A 560 3.62 -7.96 50.48
N PHE A 561 4.19 -8.01 49.27
CA PHE A 561 3.74 -7.16 48.17
C PHE A 561 2.36 -7.62 47.66
N LYS A 562 1.40 -6.70 47.63
CA LYS A 562 0.03 -6.96 47.15
C LYS A 562 -0.05 -6.85 45.63
N GLY A 563 -0.97 -7.59 45.01
CA GLY A 563 -1.24 -7.52 43.57
C GLY A 563 -0.37 -8.41 42.68
N VAL A 564 0.71 -8.98 43.21
CA VAL A 564 1.54 -9.98 42.51
C VAL A 564 0.79 -11.32 42.42
N GLN A 565 0.84 -11.95 41.25
CA GLN A 565 0.34 -13.30 41.03
C GLN A 565 1.49 -14.22 40.59
N ALA A 566 1.64 -15.39 41.22
CA ALA A 566 2.66 -16.37 40.84
C ALA A 566 2.18 -17.21 39.64
N ASN A 567 2.11 -16.59 38.47
CA ASN A 567 1.59 -17.19 37.24
C ASN A 567 2.68 -17.43 36.17
N GLY A 568 3.93 -17.10 36.46
CA GLY A 568 5.05 -17.31 35.54
C GLY A 568 5.16 -16.27 34.43
N VAL A 569 4.39 -15.17 34.49
CA VAL A 569 4.41 -14.07 33.50
C VAL A 569 4.64 -12.74 34.20
N ILE A 570 5.74 -12.06 33.88
CA ILE A 570 6.09 -10.79 34.53
C ILE A 570 5.12 -9.69 34.10
N SER A 571 4.41 -9.12 35.07
CA SER A 571 3.47 -8.00 34.92
C SER A 571 4.11 -6.63 35.18
N GLU A 572 3.40 -5.54 34.89
CA GLU A 572 3.88 -4.17 35.23
C GLU A 572 4.07 -4.02 36.75
N ILE A 573 3.16 -4.59 37.54
CA ILE A 573 3.21 -4.56 39.01
C ILE A 573 4.51 -5.21 39.49
N ASP A 574 4.89 -6.36 38.93
CA ASP A 574 6.14 -7.04 39.24
C ASP A 574 7.35 -6.15 38.93
N VAL A 575 7.37 -5.52 37.76
CA VAL A 575 8.44 -4.59 37.36
C VAL A 575 8.54 -3.39 38.31
N GLY A 576 7.41 -2.79 38.68
CA GLY A 576 7.35 -1.67 39.61
C GLY A 576 7.95 -2.02 40.99
N ILE A 577 7.56 -3.19 41.52
CA ILE A 577 8.08 -3.69 42.80
C ILE A 577 9.57 -4.00 42.71
N ILE A 578 10.03 -4.65 41.65
CA ILE A 578 11.46 -4.96 41.47
C ILE A 578 12.28 -3.67 41.41
N LYS A 579 11.78 -2.65 40.71
CA LYS A 579 12.42 -1.32 40.66
C LYS A 579 12.40 -0.57 41.98
N SER A 580 11.41 -0.80 42.86
CA SER A 580 11.42 -0.21 44.20
C SER A 580 12.39 -0.92 45.15
N ILE A 581 12.67 -2.20 44.91
CA ILE A 581 13.64 -2.98 45.70
C ILE A 581 15.08 -2.67 45.29
N ILE A 582 15.32 -2.48 43.99
CA ILE A 582 16.67 -2.34 43.42
C ILE A 582 16.85 -0.93 42.87
N THR A 583 17.78 -0.17 43.43
CA THR A 583 18.11 1.18 42.99
C THR A 583 19.25 1.18 41.97
N GLY A 584 19.35 2.23 41.15
CA GLY A 584 20.50 2.44 40.25
C GLY A 584 20.34 1.95 38.81
N PHE A 585 19.13 1.61 38.36
CA PHE A 585 18.88 1.38 36.93
C PHE A 585 19.15 2.66 36.12
N ARG A 586 19.91 2.55 35.03
CA ARG A 586 20.02 3.65 34.04
C ARG A 586 18.70 3.77 33.29
N ASN A 587 18.37 4.99 32.84
CA ASN A 587 17.18 5.23 32.04
C ASN A 587 17.18 4.33 30.79
N GLY A 588 16.17 3.45 30.68
CA GLY A 588 15.97 2.56 29.53
C GLY A 588 16.60 1.17 29.61
N GLU A 589 17.34 0.82 30.67
CA GLU A 589 18.10 -0.45 30.79
C GLU A 589 17.57 -1.40 31.88
N PHE A 590 16.25 -1.44 32.09
CA PHE A 590 15.69 -2.38 33.07
C PHE A 590 15.64 -3.80 32.50
N TYR A 591 16.46 -4.69 33.06
CA TYR A 591 16.40 -6.13 32.83
C TYR A 591 16.76 -6.89 34.13
N ILE A 592 16.20 -8.08 34.30
CA ILE A 592 16.39 -8.99 35.42
C ILE A 592 17.49 -9.98 35.04
N ASN A 593 18.58 -9.97 35.79
CA ASN A 593 19.66 -10.95 35.65
C ASN A 593 19.75 -11.84 36.89
N GLN A 594 20.63 -12.85 36.84
CA GLN A 594 20.85 -13.77 37.97
C GLN A 594 21.20 -13.05 39.30
N LYS A 595 21.90 -11.91 39.25
CA LYS A 595 22.24 -11.14 40.46
C LYS A 595 20.99 -10.53 41.09
N ILE A 596 20.16 -9.87 40.28
CA ILE A 596 18.87 -9.30 40.69
C ILE A 596 17.95 -10.40 41.24
N TYR A 597 17.84 -11.50 40.50
CA TYR A 597 17.05 -12.67 40.87
C TYR A 597 17.45 -13.23 42.25
N THR A 598 18.73 -13.52 42.43
CA THR A 598 19.29 -14.06 43.69
C THR A 598 19.13 -13.07 44.85
N PHE A 599 19.32 -11.78 44.59
CA PHE A 599 19.14 -10.73 45.60
C PHE A 599 17.70 -10.69 46.12
N ILE A 600 16.72 -10.79 45.22
CA ILE A 600 15.30 -10.79 45.60
C ILE A 600 14.96 -12.07 46.36
N LEU A 601 15.45 -13.22 45.96
CA LEU A 601 15.19 -14.48 46.68
C LEU A 601 15.77 -14.47 48.10
N ASN A 602 17.00 -14.01 48.28
CA ASN A 602 17.75 -14.24 49.52
C ASN A 602 17.59 -13.16 50.59
N ASN A 603 17.30 -11.90 50.23
CA ASN A 603 17.27 -10.83 51.23
C ASN A 603 15.93 -10.75 51.98
N SER A 604 15.97 -10.71 53.30
CA SER A 604 14.84 -10.24 54.11
C SER A 604 14.73 -8.72 53.94
N ILE A 605 13.82 -8.26 53.07
CA ILE A 605 13.56 -6.83 52.88
C ILE A 605 12.80 -6.37 54.12
N LYS A 606 13.42 -5.51 54.94
CA LYS A 606 12.71 -4.82 56.01
C LYS A 606 11.69 -3.88 55.36
N GLN A 607 10.42 -4.04 55.72
CA GLN A 607 9.35 -3.14 55.28
C GLN A 607 9.73 -1.70 55.63
N ASN A 608 9.95 -0.88 54.60
CA ASN A 608 9.71 0.55 54.72
C ASN A 608 8.30 0.75 54.15
N ASN A 609 7.36 1.14 55.01
CA ASN A 609 5.98 1.40 54.66
C ASN A 609 5.90 2.36 53.46
N ILE A 610 5.37 1.88 52.34
CA ILE A 610 4.77 2.66 51.25
C ILE A 610 3.39 2.08 51.01
#